data_AF-A0AAX4L376-F1
#
_entry.id   AF-A0AAX4L376-F1
#
_cell.length_a   1.000
_cell.length_b   1.000
_cell.length_c   1.000
_cell.angle_alpha   90.00
_cell.angle_beta   90.00
_cell.angle_gamma   90.00
#
_symmetry.space_group_name_H-M   'P 1'
#
loop_
_entity.id
_entity.type
_entity.pdbx_description
1 polymer ?
#
loop_
_entity_poly.entity_id
_entity_poly.type
_entity_poly.pdbx_seq_one_letter_code
_entity_poly.pdbx_strand_id
1 'polypeptide(L)'
;MQRSHIQRNEYTKRNSKGLDGVIELELTVKSNYLHVGSGKYDVELVKPISNIDELVNKALSGSLLDVQDYFSPLSFEMCNYNGKVVIPGSSIKGLVRSRLELSIPGSCFIISMKSNSSSQTYRRIFKPSPRQSDTFDPERFPAICPVCDLLGNTGLASRVSFSDFVMTSGKVDNVSIRGIIYECAVKDSKFLGRVVFRSLKPIEIGMLLYGFGLRIKGNSLVGKTLLLGRFKYSDRRFGRVVFSIVNPKGDYVKAVNDFVSKFNPLDFNEEW
;
A
#
# COMPACT_ATOMS: atom_id res chain seq x y z
N MET A 1 13.78 -29.14 -4.12
CA MET A 1 13.02 -27.87 -3.99
C MET A 1 11.55 -28.16 -4.29
N GLN A 2 10.69 -28.30 -3.28
CA GLN A 2 9.25 -28.46 -3.51
C GLN A 2 8.69 -27.15 -4.08
N ARG A 3 8.22 -27.17 -5.32
CA ARG A 3 7.37 -26.12 -5.88
C ARG A 3 6.11 -26.07 -5.01
N SER A 4 5.86 -24.97 -4.32
CA SER A 4 4.61 -24.83 -3.55
C SER A 4 3.42 -24.96 -4.51
N HIS A 5 2.55 -25.95 -4.31
CA HIS A 5 1.32 -26.07 -5.08
C HIS A 5 0.45 -24.83 -4.81
N ILE A 6 0.28 -24.00 -5.83
CA ILE A 6 -0.62 -22.86 -5.77
C ILE A 6 -2.05 -23.41 -5.74
N GLN A 7 -2.84 -23.03 -4.73
CA GLN A 7 -4.24 -23.36 -4.63
C GLN A 7 -5.00 -22.53 -5.67
N ARG A 8 -5.65 -23.21 -6.61
CA ARG A 8 -6.47 -22.59 -7.65
C ARG A 8 -7.88 -23.10 -7.56
N ASN A 9 -8.83 -22.20 -7.73
CA ASN A 9 -10.24 -22.54 -7.88
C ASN A 9 -10.73 -21.93 -9.19
N GLU A 10 -11.88 -22.41 -9.68
CA GLU A 10 -12.57 -21.75 -10.79
C GLU A 10 -12.81 -20.28 -10.47
N TYR A 11 -12.47 -19.38 -11.41
CA TYR A 11 -12.62 -17.95 -11.19
C TYR A 11 -14.07 -17.55 -11.02
N THR A 12 -14.32 -16.52 -10.21
CA THR A 12 -15.67 -16.00 -10.04
C THR A 12 -16.04 -15.11 -11.21
N LYS A 13 -17.09 -15.42 -11.98
CA LYS A 13 -17.56 -14.54 -13.06
C LYS A 13 -17.87 -13.14 -12.50
N ARG A 14 -17.37 -12.09 -13.15
CA ARG A 14 -17.49 -10.71 -12.66
C ARG A 14 -18.91 -10.15 -12.63
N ASN A 15 -19.81 -10.77 -13.40
CA ASN A 15 -21.24 -10.45 -13.43
C ASN A 15 -22.09 -11.45 -12.62
N SER A 16 -21.47 -12.29 -11.78
CA SER A 16 -22.21 -13.24 -10.95
C SER A 16 -22.95 -12.53 -9.81
N LYS A 17 -24.04 -13.13 -9.33
CA LYS A 17 -24.72 -12.65 -8.12
C LYS A 17 -23.86 -12.93 -6.89
N GLY A 18 -23.78 -11.97 -5.97
CA GLY A 18 -23.08 -12.10 -4.70
C GLY A 18 -23.35 -10.90 -3.80
N LEU A 19 -22.52 -10.71 -2.78
CA LEU A 19 -22.60 -9.55 -1.90
C LEU A 19 -21.94 -8.35 -2.57
N ASP A 20 -22.69 -7.25 -2.62
CA ASP A 20 -22.23 -5.93 -3.06
C ASP A 20 -22.24 -4.98 -1.88
N GLY A 21 -21.29 -4.05 -1.84
CA GLY A 21 -21.28 -3.07 -0.76
C GLY A 21 -20.05 -2.19 -0.70
N VAL A 22 -20.00 -1.42 0.38
CA VAL A 22 -18.92 -0.48 0.68
C VAL A 22 -18.46 -0.70 2.12
N ILE A 23 -17.15 -0.74 2.30
CA ILE A 23 -16.49 -0.71 3.62
C ILE A 23 -15.79 0.64 3.74
N GLU A 24 -16.21 1.45 4.71
CA GLU A 24 -15.51 2.68 5.06
C GLU A 24 -14.46 2.40 6.13
N LEU A 25 -13.23 2.88 5.88
CA LEU A 25 -12.05 2.60 6.70
C LEU A 25 -11.34 3.90 7.06
N GLU A 26 -10.91 4.00 8.31
CA GLU A 26 -9.99 5.03 8.77
C GLU A 26 -8.59 4.41 8.90
N LEU A 27 -7.60 5.04 8.28
CA LEU A 27 -6.18 4.75 8.47
C LEU A 27 -5.62 5.77 9.47
N THR A 28 -4.97 5.29 10.53
CA THR A 28 -4.23 6.13 11.48
C THR A 28 -2.73 5.88 11.37
N VAL A 29 -1.94 6.95 11.26
CA VAL A 29 -0.47 6.89 11.31
C VAL A 29 -0.02 6.67 12.76
N LYS A 30 0.75 5.61 13.02
CA LYS A 30 1.24 5.25 14.37
C LYS A 30 2.73 5.54 14.59
N SER A 31 3.53 5.52 13.54
CA SER A 31 4.91 5.98 13.58
C SER A 31 5.00 7.50 13.57
N ASN A 32 6.21 8.03 13.82
CA ASN A 32 6.45 9.47 13.78
C ASN A 32 6.06 10.07 12.41
N TYR A 33 6.35 9.34 11.33
CA TYR A 33 6.20 9.83 9.96
C TYR A 33 5.59 8.76 9.05
N LEU A 34 4.88 9.20 8.01
CA LEU A 34 4.44 8.39 6.88
C LEU A 34 4.67 9.19 5.60
N HIS A 35 5.47 8.65 4.68
CA HIS A 35 5.65 9.23 3.35
C HIS A 35 5.12 8.27 2.28
N VAL A 36 4.17 8.77 1.48
CA VAL A 36 3.68 8.12 0.26
C VAL A 36 3.83 9.15 -0.86
N GLY A 37 4.89 8.99 -1.63
CA GLY A 37 5.29 9.99 -2.61
C GLY A 37 4.40 10.00 -3.86
N SER A 38 4.21 11.20 -4.41
CA SER A 38 3.49 11.46 -5.66
C SER A 38 4.24 10.97 -6.91
N GLY A 39 5.52 10.64 -6.77
CA GLY A 39 6.44 10.41 -7.89
C GLY A 39 6.91 11.71 -8.55
N LYS A 40 6.43 12.87 -8.07
CA LYS A 40 6.95 14.18 -8.39
C LYS A 40 8.02 14.59 -7.38
N TYR A 41 8.93 15.43 -7.82
CA TYR A 41 9.88 16.13 -6.98
C TYR A 41 9.74 17.60 -7.34
N ASP A 42 9.75 18.47 -6.33
CA ASP A 42 9.70 19.90 -6.56
C ASP A 42 11.07 20.54 -6.33
N VAL A 43 11.37 21.52 -7.17
CA VAL A 43 12.58 22.35 -7.15
C VAL A 43 12.14 23.77 -7.46
N GLU A 44 12.04 24.59 -6.43
CA GLU A 44 11.68 26.01 -6.55
C GLU A 44 12.94 26.90 -6.63
N LEU A 45 12.81 28.08 -7.21
CA LEU A 45 13.86 29.11 -7.14
C LEU A 45 13.75 29.85 -5.81
N VAL A 46 14.77 29.71 -4.94
CA VAL A 46 14.80 30.34 -3.60
C VAL A 46 15.31 31.78 -3.66
N LYS A 47 16.09 32.11 -4.70
CA LYS A 47 16.65 33.44 -4.92
C LYS A 47 16.17 33.98 -6.27
N PRO A 48 15.60 35.20 -6.33
CA PRO A 48 15.30 35.84 -7.61
C PRO A 48 16.60 36.01 -8.39
N ILE A 49 16.61 35.53 -9.64
CA ILE A 49 17.75 35.70 -10.55
C ILE A 49 17.66 37.13 -11.09
N SER A 50 18.15 38.10 -10.30
CA SER A 50 18.11 39.52 -10.67
C SER A 50 19.12 39.90 -11.75
N ASN A 51 20.13 39.06 -12.02
CA ASN A 51 21.21 39.36 -12.97
C ASN A 51 21.60 38.11 -13.79
N ILE A 52 20.75 37.78 -14.78
CA ILE A 52 21.02 36.68 -15.73
C ILE A 52 22.33 36.93 -16.49
N ASP A 53 22.58 38.18 -16.90
CA ASP A 53 23.78 38.56 -17.65
C ASP A 53 25.07 38.33 -16.85
N GLU A 54 25.05 38.56 -15.55
CA GLU A 54 26.21 38.35 -14.69
C GLU A 54 26.51 36.85 -14.49
N LEU A 55 25.46 36.03 -14.39
CA LEU A 55 25.54 34.57 -14.35
C LEU A 55 26.11 34.00 -15.66
N VAL A 56 25.65 34.49 -16.81
CA VAL A 56 26.14 34.09 -18.14
C VAL A 56 27.60 34.50 -18.33
N ASN A 57 27.96 35.74 -17.97
CA ASN A 57 29.33 36.24 -18.10
C ASN A 57 30.32 35.47 -17.19
N LYS A 58 29.90 35.10 -15.97
CA LYS A 58 30.70 34.25 -15.06
C LYS A 58 30.84 32.81 -15.55
N ALA A 59 29.83 32.25 -16.22
CA ALA A 59 29.92 30.93 -16.83
C ALA A 59 30.85 30.93 -18.05
N LEU A 60 30.75 31.97 -18.91
CA LEU A 60 31.60 32.15 -20.09
C LEU A 60 33.07 32.42 -19.72
N SER A 61 33.34 33.02 -18.56
CA SER A 61 34.70 33.23 -18.04
C SER A 61 35.34 31.99 -17.41
N GLY A 62 34.66 30.84 -17.43
CA GLY A 62 35.18 29.55 -16.96
C GLY A 62 35.08 29.33 -15.45
N SER A 63 34.38 30.19 -14.71
CA SER A 63 34.12 29.97 -13.29
C SER A 63 32.96 28.98 -13.09
N LEU A 64 33.18 27.94 -12.28
CA LEU A 64 32.13 27.01 -11.85
C LEU A 64 31.22 27.74 -10.87
N LEU A 65 30.10 28.27 -11.37
CA LEU A 65 29.03 28.81 -10.53
C LEU A 65 28.40 27.69 -9.72
N ASP A 66 28.41 27.83 -8.40
CA ASP A 66 27.58 27.02 -7.53
C ASP A 66 26.13 27.50 -7.62
N VAL A 67 25.41 26.94 -8.59
CA VAL A 67 24.01 27.29 -8.86
C VAL A 67 23.05 26.59 -7.89
N GLN A 68 23.53 25.66 -7.05
CA GLN A 68 22.67 24.89 -6.14
C GLN A 68 21.96 25.79 -5.12
N ASP A 69 22.62 26.87 -4.70
CA ASP A 69 22.09 27.88 -3.78
C ASP A 69 20.91 28.70 -4.33
N TYR A 70 20.62 28.60 -5.64
CA TYR A 70 19.46 29.25 -6.26
C TYR A 70 18.21 28.39 -6.21
N PHE A 71 18.37 27.08 -5.98
CA PHE A 71 17.28 26.11 -6.03
C PHE A 71 16.94 25.60 -4.64
N SER A 72 15.67 25.29 -4.40
CA SER A 72 15.24 24.67 -3.15
C SER A 72 15.88 23.29 -3.05
N PRO A 73 16.19 22.81 -1.84
CA PRO A 73 16.53 21.41 -1.68
C PRO A 73 15.43 20.55 -2.31
N LEU A 74 15.83 19.52 -3.06
CA LEU A 74 14.91 18.59 -3.69
C LEU A 74 13.92 18.07 -2.65
N SER A 75 12.64 18.40 -2.83
CA SER A 75 11.58 17.98 -1.92
C SER A 75 10.72 16.90 -2.58
N PHE A 76 10.54 15.78 -1.87
CA PHE A 76 9.63 14.72 -2.29
C PHE A 76 8.30 14.91 -1.59
N GLU A 77 7.31 15.34 -2.36
CA GLU A 77 5.97 15.65 -1.88
C GLU A 77 5.14 14.39 -1.60
N MET A 78 4.21 14.50 -0.65
CA MET A 78 3.13 13.53 -0.53
C MET A 78 2.18 13.64 -1.73
N CYS A 79 1.44 12.56 -2.04
CA CYS A 79 0.37 12.67 -3.02
C CYS A 79 -0.66 13.71 -2.56
N ASN A 80 -1.00 14.64 -3.45
CA ASN A 80 -2.02 15.65 -3.26
C ASN A 80 -3.05 15.59 -4.38
N TYR A 81 -4.33 15.69 -4.04
CA TYR A 81 -5.42 15.84 -4.99
C TYR A 81 -6.33 16.99 -4.54
N ASN A 82 -6.47 18.01 -5.39
CA ASN A 82 -7.26 19.22 -5.13
C ASN A 82 -6.96 19.87 -3.76
N GLY A 83 -5.68 20.04 -3.44
CA GLY A 83 -5.21 20.66 -2.19
C GLY A 83 -5.31 19.74 -0.97
N LYS A 84 -5.77 18.50 -1.11
CA LYS A 84 -5.85 17.53 -0.02
C LYS A 84 -4.76 16.48 -0.15
N VAL A 85 -4.07 16.22 0.96
CA VAL A 85 -3.10 15.13 1.03
C VAL A 85 -3.85 13.80 1.01
N VAL A 86 -3.40 12.90 0.12
CA VAL A 86 -4.03 11.61 -0.10
C VAL A 86 -3.02 10.47 -0.07
N ILE A 87 -3.52 9.27 0.22
CA ILE A 87 -2.80 8.03 -0.05
C ILE A 87 -3.54 7.35 -1.21
N PRO A 88 -2.89 7.13 -2.37
CA PRO A 88 -3.58 6.56 -3.52
C PRO A 88 -4.19 5.19 -3.22
N GLY A 89 -5.40 4.94 -3.72
CA GLY A 89 -6.08 3.65 -3.59
C GLY A 89 -5.27 2.49 -4.15
N SER A 90 -4.44 2.74 -5.16
CA SER A 90 -3.48 1.77 -5.70
C SER A 90 -2.40 1.37 -4.69
N SER A 91 -1.92 2.30 -3.85
CA SER A 91 -0.96 2.02 -2.77
C SER A 91 -1.60 1.17 -1.67
N ILE A 92 -2.85 1.48 -1.31
CA ILE A 92 -3.63 0.69 -0.34
C ILE A 92 -3.90 -0.72 -0.90
N LYS A 93 -4.32 -0.81 -2.16
CA LYS A 93 -4.53 -2.09 -2.85
C LYS A 93 -3.25 -2.91 -2.89
N GLY A 94 -2.09 -2.29 -3.16
CA GLY A 94 -0.79 -2.95 -3.15
C GLY A 94 -0.43 -3.51 -1.77
N LEU A 95 -0.65 -2.73 -0.71
CA LEU A 95 -0.46 -3.18 0.68
C LEU A 95 -1.33 -4.41 1.01
N VAL A 96 -2.63 -4.33 0.72
CA VAL A 96 -3.58 -5.41 1.00
C VAL A 96 -3.24 -6.65 0.17
N ARG A 97 -2.94 -6.47 -1.12
CA ARG A 97 -2.54 -7.55 -2.02
C ARG A 97 -1.31 -8.28 -1.51
N SER A 98 -0.19 -7.58 -1.33
CA SER A 98 1.07 -8.21 -0.93
C SER A 98 0.92 -8.95 0.39
N ARG A 99 0.14 -8.41 1.33
CA ARG A 99 -0.18 -9.08 2.59
C ARG A 99 -0.93 -10.39 2.37
N LEU A 100 -1.97 -10.39 1.53
CA LEU A 100 -2.77 -11.59 1.26
C LEU A 100 -1.96 -12.64 0.51
N GLU A 101 -1.14 -12.25 -0.46
CA GLU A 101 -0.25 -13.15 -1.18
C GLU A 101 0.82 -13.76 -0.23
N LEU A 102 1.30 -13.02 0.76
CA LEU A 102 2.25 -13.56 1.74
C LEU A 102 1.56 -14.46 2.77
N SER A 103 0.39 -14.07 3.25
CA SER A 103 -0.29 -14.74 4.36
C SER A 103 -1.00 -16.02 3.95
N ILE A 104 -1.66 -16.07 2.78
CA ILE A 104 -2.44 -17.24 2.37
C ILE A 104 -1.48 -18.31 1.83
N PRO A 105 -1.37 -19.49 2.47
CA PRO A 105 -0.60 -20.61 1.93
C PRO A 105 -1.14 -21.02 0.56
N GLY A 106 -0.23 -21.26 -0.38
CA GLY A 106 -0.63 -21.62 -1.76
C GLY A 106 -1.21 -20.48 -2.58
N SER A 107 -1.15 -19.22 -2.14
CA SER A 107 -1.45 -18.08 -3.03
C SER A 107 -0.29 -17.75 -3.95
N CYS A 108 -0.61 -17.26 -5.14
CA CYS A 108 0.36 -16.84 -6.15
C CYS A 108 0.96 -15.46 -5.85
N PHE A 109 2.11 -15.15 -6.44
CA PHE A 109 2.64 -13.77 -6.48
C PHE A 109 2.40 -13.19 -7.86
N ILE A 110 1.67 -12.07 -7.95
CA ILE A 110 1.45 -11.42 -9.24
C ILE A 110 2.76 -10.96 -9.89
N ILE A 111 3.78 -10.65 -9.08
CA ILE A 111 5.14 -10.36 -9.52
C ILE A 111 6.05 -11.49 -9.04
N SER A 112 6.45 -12.36 -9.95
CA SER A 112 7.38 -13.48 -9.67
C SER A 112 8.83 -13.19 -10.06
N MET A 113 9.14 -11.97 -10.50
CA MET A 113 10.51 -11.56 -10.82
C MET A 113 11.36 -11.43 -9.55
N LYS A 114 12.64 -11.81 -9.63
CA LYS A 114 13.58 -11.55 -8.54
C LYS A 114 13.73 -10.05 -8.37
N SER A 115 13.49 -9.55 -7.16
CA SER A 115 13.76 -8.15 -6.86
C SER A 115 15.25 -7.86 -6.94
N ASN A 116 15.62 -6.77 -7.61
CA ASN A 116 17.01 -6.28 -7.65
C ASN A 116 17.53 -5.83 -6.28
N SER A 117 16.61 -5.51 -5.36
CA SER A 117 16.94 -5.21 -3.96
C SER A 117 15.83 -5.71 -3.03
N SER A 118 16.19 -6.36 -1.93
CA SER A 118 15.22 -6.71 -0.88
C SER A 118 15.81 -6.36 0.47
N SER A 119 15.02 -5.64 1.26
CA SER A 119 15.40 -5.31 2.64
C SER A 119 15.57 -6.60 3.46
N GLN A 120 16.64 -6.67 4.25
CA GLN A 120 16.82 -7.76 5.22
C GLN A 120 15.68 -7.81 6.22
N THR A 121 15.14 -6.65 6.60
CA THR A 121 13.98 -6.54 7.48
C THR A 121 12.74 -7.17 6.85
N TYR A 122 12.48 -6.88 5.57
CA TYR A 122 11.38 -7.51 4.83
C TYR A 122 11.52 -9.05 4.82
N ARG A 123 12.71 -9.57 4.52
CA ARG A 123 12.99 -11.01 4.53
C ARG A 123 12.79 -11.63 5.91
N ARG A 124 13.20 -10.94 6.98
CA ARG A 124 13.07 -11.40 8.37
C ARG A 124 11.60 -11.49 8.81
N ILE A 125 10.79 -10.48 8.49
CA ILE A 125 9.38 -10.41 8.88
C ILE A 125 8.54 -11.43 8.11
N PHE A 126 8.64 -11.40 6.78
CA PHE A 126 7.69 -12.11 5.92
C PHE A 126 8.19 -13.48 5.44
N LYS A 127 9.49 -13.74 5.51
CA LYS A 127 10.14 -15.00 5.08
C LYS A 127 9.57 -15.50 3.74
N PRO A 128 9.59 -14.67 2.67
CA PRO A 128 8.89 -14.98 1.43
C PRO A 128 9.48 -16.25 0.78
N SER A 129 8.61 -17.18 0.42
CA SER A 129 8.98 -18.35 -0.39
C SER A 129 8.85 -18.03 -1.88
N PRO A 130 9.70 -18.57 -2.78
CA PRO A 130 9.52 -18.38 -4.21
C PRO A 130 8.18 -18.96 -4.68
N ARG A 131 7.37 -18.15 -5.36
CA ARG A 131 6.09 -18.57 -5.96
C ARG A 131 5.97 -18.02 -7.38
N GLN A 132 5.28 -18.76 -8.23
CA GLN A 132 4.99 -18.32 -9.59
C GLN A 132 3.74 -17.43 -9.62
N SER A 133 3.66 -16.56 -10.62
CA SER A 133 2.42 -15.87 -10.96
C SER A 133 1.47 -16.82 -11.68
N ASP A 134 0.18 -16.62 -11.45
CA ASP A 134 -0.82 -17.28 -12.28
C ASP A 134 -0.90 -16.60 -13.64
N THR A 135 -1.09 -17.43 -14.68
CA THR A 135 -1.49 -16.99 -16.01
C THR A 135 -2.98 -17.26 -16.12
N PHE A 136 -3.79 -16.22 -16.16
CA PHE A 136 -5.24 -16.36 -16.29
C PHE A 136 -5.66 -16.27 -17.74
N ASP A 137 -6.40 -17.28 -18.19
CA ASP A 137 -7.04 -17.31 -19.50
C ASP A 137 -8.40 -18.00 -19.31
N PRO A 138 -9.53 -17.33 -19.59
CA PRO A 138 -10.85 -17.91 -19.32
C PRO A 138 -11.15 -19.18 -20.13
N GLU A 139 -10.49 -19.38 -21.27
CA GLU A 139 -10.69 -20.54 -22.14
C GLU A 139 -9.67 -21.66 -21.85
N ARG A 140 -8.42 -21.30 -21.56
CA ARG A 140 -7.31 -22.26 -21.40
C ARG A 140 -6.95 -22.56 -19.94
N PHE A 141 -6.99 -21.54 -19.08
CA PHE A 141 -6.55 -21.59 -17.69
C PHE A 141 -7.54 -20.87 -16.76
N PRO A 142 -8.78 -21.38 -16.62
CA PRO A 142 -9.84 -20.70 -15.89
C PRO A 142 -9.64 -20.72 -14.37
N ALA A 143 -8.73 -21.56 -13.88
CA ALA A 143 -8.45 -21.68 -12.46
C ALA A 143 -7.44 -20.61 -12.01
N ILE A 144 -7.75 -19.89 -10.92
CA ILE A 144 -6.92 -18.80 -10.42
C ILE A 144 -6.77 -18.82 -8.90
N CYS A 145 -5.67 -18.26 -8.39
CA CYS A 145 -5.44 -18.14 -6.97
C CYS A 145 -6.46 -17.18 -6.31
N PRO A 146 -6.90 -17.45 -5.06
CA PRO A 146 -7.95 -16.67 -4.39
C PRO A 146 -7.67 -15.16 -4.33
N VAL A 147 -6.41 -14.77 -4.18
CA VAL A 147 -6.01 -13.36 -4.12
C VAL A 147 -6.22 -12.66 -5.46
N CYS A 148 -5.86 -13.33 -6.55
CA CYS A 148 -6.05 -12.82 -7.89
C CYS A 148 -7.53 -12.83 -8.30
N ASP A 149 -8.32 -13.80 -7.84
CA ASP A 149 -9.77 -13.77 -8.07
C ASP A 149 -10.45 -12.56 -7.40
N LEU A 150 -9.94 -12.13 -6.24
CA LEU A 150 -10.46 -10.98 -5.49
C LEU A 150 -9.94 -9.64 -6.07
N LEU A 151 -8.62 -9.50 -6.19
CA LEU A 151 -7.93 -8.23 -6.47
C LEU A 151 -7.53 -8.05 -7.95
N GLY A 152 -7.85 -9.04 -8.79
CA GLY A 152 -7.53 -9.09 -10.21
C GLY A 152 -6.19 -9.74 -10.53
N ASN A 153 -5.91 -9.93 -11.81
CA ASN A 153 -4.63 -10.31 -12.37
C ASN A 153 -4.52 -9.70 -13.79
N THR A 154 -3.39 -9.83 -14.46
CA THR A 154 -3.30 -9.56 -15.90
C THR A 154 -4.35 -10.42 -16.62
N GLY A 155 -5.24 -9.79 -17.38
CA GLY A 155 -6.36 -10.46 -18.05
C GLY A 155 -7.61 -10.69 -17.18
N LEU A 156 -7.60 -10.29 -15.90
CA LEU A 156 -8.75 -10.44 -15.00
C LEU A 156 -9.01 -9.18 -14.16
N ALA A 157 -10.19 -8.58 -14.34
CA ALA A 157 -10.60 -7.41 -13.57
C ALA A 157 -10.72 -7.70 -12.06
N SER A 158 -10.43 -6.69 -11.23
CA SER A 158 -10.63 -6.75 -9.78
C SER A 158 -12.12 -6.73 -9.43
N ARG A 159 -12.56 -7.50 -8.43
CA ARG A 159 -13.92 -7.39 -7.85
C ARG A 159 -14.01 -6.34 -6.74
N VAL A 160 -12.86 -5.79 -6.37
CA VAL A 160 -12.71 -4.78 -5.33
C VAL A 160 -12.06 -3.53 -5.90
N SER A 161 -12.63 -2.36 -5.61
CA SER A 161 -12.11 -1.04 -5.94
C SER A 161 -11.78 -0.28 -4.65
N PHE A 162 -10.63 0.39 -4.65
CA PHE A 162 -10.12 1.14 -3.51
C PHE A 162 -10.15 2.63 -3.87
N SER A 163 -10.85 3.44 -3.08
CA SER A 163 -10.73 4.88 -3.21
C SER A 163 -9.37 5.35 -2.70
N ASP A 164 -9.00 6.57 -3.08
CA ASP A 164 -7.94 7.27 -2.37
C ASP A 164 -8.36 7.49 -0.92
N PHE A 165 -7.39 7.42 -0.03
CA PHE A 165 -7.55 7.70 1.39
C PHE A 165 -7.18 9.15 1.61
N VAL A 166 -8.17 9.98 1.94
CA VAL A 166 -8.03 11.44 2.04
C VAL A 166 -7.76 11.82 3.49
N MET A 167 -6.76 12.68 3.73
CA MET A 167 -6.45 13.16 5.09
C MET A 167 -7.66 13.91 5.66
N THR A 168 -8.11 13.50 6.85
CA THR A 168 -9.23 14.12 7.57
C THR A 168 -8.77 14.87 8.82
N SER A 169 -7.63 14.49 9.39
CA SER A 169 -7.03 15.11 10.57
C SER A 169 -5.52 14.88 10.56
N GLY A 170 -4.77 15.82 11.13
CA GLY A 170 -3.31 15.76 11.21
C GLY A 170 -2.64 16.85 10.40
N LYS A 171 -1.34 16.68 10.16
CA LYS A 171 -0.53 17.62 9.38
C LYS A 171 0.58 16.91 8.63
N VAL A 172 1.12 17.59 7.64
CA VAL A 172 2.34 17.21 6.94
C VAL A 172 3.50 18.03 7.50
N ASP A 173 4.66 17.40 7.61
CA ASP A 173 5.92 18.01 8.04
C ASP A 173 7.04 17.66 7.08
N ASN A 174 8.04 18.53 6.98
CA ASN A 174 9.20 18.36 6.12
C ASN A 174 10.34 17.68 6.89
N VAL A 175 10.65 16.45 6.51
CA VAL A 175 11.66 15.63 7.21
C VAL A 175 12.88 15.46 6.32
N SER A 176 14.04 15.92 6.79
CA SER A 176 15.31 15.69 6.11
C SER A 176 15.84 14.29 6.39
N ILE A 177 16.05 13.51 5.33
CA ILE A 177 16.61 12.16 5.36
C ILE A 177 17.82 12.15 4.43
N ARG A 178 19.02 12.10 5.03
CA ARG A 178 20.30 12.12 4.29
C ARG A 178 20.43 13.34 3.36
N GLY A 179 20.01 14.51 3.82
CA GLY A 179 20.08 15.77 3.06
C GLY A 179 18.97 15.98 2.03
N ILE A 180 18.04 15.03 1.90
CA ILE A 180 16.87 15.13 1.00
C ILE A 180 15.63 15.38 1.84
N ILE A 181 14.79 16.33 1.44
CA ILE A 181 13.55 16.67 2.16
C ILE A 181 12.41 15.78 1.67
N TYR A 182 11.63 15.25 2.61
CA TYR A 182 10.42 14.48 2.33
C TYR A 182 9.25 15.06 3.10
N GLU A 183 8.16 15.37 2.40
CA GLU A 183 6.88 15.65 3.04
C GLU A 183 6.32 14.38 3.67
N CYS A 184 6.00 14.44 4.96
CA CYS A 184 5.54 13.29 5.72
C CYS A 184 4.30 13.63 6.54
N ALA A 185 3.27 12.80 6.47
CA ALA A 185 2.19 12.84 7.44
C ALA A 185 2.72 12.44 8.82
N VAL A 186 2.44 13.24 9.84
CA VAL A 186 2.94 13.00 11.20
C VAL A 186 2.10 11.96 11.94
N LYS A 187 2.62 11.48 13.07
CA LYS A 187 1.92 10.60 14.00
C LYS A 187 0.51 11.10 14.30
N ASP A 188 -0.42 10.16 14.43
CA ASP A 188 -1.84 10.36 14.70
C ASP A 188 -2.62 11.10 13.60
N SER A 189 -2.00 11.38 12.45
CA SER A 189 -2.73 11.77 11.24
C SER A 189 -3.69 10.66 10.81
N LYS A 190 -4.87 11.06 10.37
CA LYS A 190 -5.98 10.17 9.99
C LYS A 190 -6.35 10.39 8.54
N PHE A 191 -6.64 9.29 7.85
CA PHE A 191 -7.08 9.29 6.47
C PHE A 191 -8.33 8.42 6.32
N LEU A 192 -9.34 8.93 5.63
CA LEU A 192 -10.59 8.23 5.38
C LEU A 192 -10.63 7.72 3.94
N GLY A 193 -10.98 6.46 3.76
CA GLY A 193 -11.14 5.85 2.45
C GLY A 193 -12.25 4.81 2.42
N ARG A 194 -12.57 4.36 1.21
CA ARG A 194 -13.67 3.43 0.93
C ARG A 194 -13.18 2.29 0.08
N VAL A 195 -13.75 1.13 0.34
CA VAL A 195 -13.53 -0.07 -0.46
C VAL A 195 -14.88 -0.54 -0.97
N VAL A 196 -15.05 -0.44 -2.29
CA VAL A 196 -16.27 -0.88 -2.97
C VAL A 196 -16.03 -2.27 -3.49
N PHE A 197 -16.94 -3.20 -3.20
CA PHE A 197 -16.83 -4.58 -3.63
C PHE A 197 -18.11 -5.03 -4.33
N ARG A 198 -17.95 -5.96 -5.27
CA ARG A 198 -19.06 -6.57 -6.02
C ARG A 198 -18.92 -8.08 -6.09
N SER A 199 -20.05 -8.76 -6.04
CA SER A 199 -20.15 -10.22 -6.22
C SER A 199 -19.22 -11.00 -5.29
N LEU A 200 -19.07 -10.56 -4.03
CA LEU A 200 -18.24 -11.25 -3.04
C LEU A 200 -19.01 -12.29 -2.25
N LYS A 201 -18.31 -13.34 -1.83
CA LYS A 201 -18.76 -14.30 -0.81
C LYS A 201 -18.42 -13.76 0.59
N PRO A 202 -19.15 -14.13 1.65
CA PRO A 202 -18.84 -13.71 3.03
C PRO A 202 -17.36 -13.95 3.41
N ILE A 203 -16.81 -15.09 3.03
CA ILE A 203 -15.41 -15.43 3.29
C ILE A 203 -14.40 -14.52 2.58
N GLU A 204 -14.77 -13.94 1.44
CA GLU A 204 -13.93 -13.01 0.68
C GLU A 204 -13.95 -11.61 1.31
N ILE A 205 -15.05 -11.25 1.97
CA ILE A 205 -15.09 -10.07 2.85
C ILE A 205 -14.13 -10.29 4.03
N GLY A 206 -14.16 -11.48 4.65
CA GLY A 206 -13.20 -11.84 5.71
C GLY A 206 -11.75 -11.76 5.25
N MET A 207 -11.46 -12.26 4.04
CA MET A 207 -10.16 -12.14 3.39
C MET A 207 -9.74 -10.68 3.22
N LEU A 208 -10.63 -9.82 2.70
CA LEU A 208 -10.36 -8.39 2.52
C LEU A 208 -10.07 -7.69 3.84
N LEU A 209 -10.89 -7.92 4.87
CA LEU A 209 -10.71 -7.36 6.22
C LEU A 209 -9.39 -7.84 6.86
N TYR A 210 -9.06 -9.11 6.71
CA TYR A 210 -7.77 -9.65 7.17
C TYR A 210 -6.58 -8.99 6.48
N GLY A 211 -6.73 -8.69 5.18
CA GLY A 211 -5.80 -7.94 4.35
C GLY A 211 -5.57 -6.50 4.83
N PHE A 212 -6.59 -5.86 5.42
CA PHE A 212 -6.48 -4.59 6.15
C PHE A 212 -5.89 -4.71 7.55
N GLY A 213 -5.45 -5.91 7.96
CA GLY A 213 -4.86 -6.13 9.28
C GLY A 213 -5.89 -6.22 10.41
N LEU A 214 -7.18 -6.35 10.10
CA LEU A 214 -8.20 -6.54 11.11
C LEU A 214 -8.13 -7.96 11.67
N ARG A 215 -8.14 -8.08 13.00
CA ARG A 215 -8.06 -9.35 13.74
C ARG A 215 -9.18 -9.43 14.76
N ILE A 216 -9.61 -10.64 15.06
CA ILE A 216 -10.64 -10.88 16.07
C ILE A 216 -9.99 -10.79 17.45
N LYS A 217 -10.52 -9.92 18.31
CA LYS A 217 -10.20 -9.86 19.74
C LYS A 217 -11.51 -9.83 20.52
N GLY A 218 -11.82 -10.95 21.19
CA GLY A 218 -13.15 -11.17 21.76
C GLY A 218 -14.21 -11.14 20.66
N ASN A 219 -15.25 -10.32 20.84
CA ASN A 219 -16.35 -10.17 19.88
C ASN A 219 -16.20 -8.94 18.96
N SER A 220 -14.98 -8.45 18.76
CA SER A 220 -14.70 -7.22 18.00
C SER A 220 -13.52 -7.37 17.05
N LEU A 221 -13.48 -6.53 16.01
CA LEU A 221 -12.35 -6.43 15.10
C LEU A 221 -11.41 -5.31 15.55
N VAL A 222 -10.15 -5.65 15.74
CA VAL A 222 -9.08 -4.71 16.11
C VAL A 222 -8.04 -4.70 15.00
N GLY A 223 -7.67 -3.49 14.58
CA GLY A 223 -6.59 -3.30 13.60
C GLY A 223 -5.23 -3.55 14.22
N LYS A 224 -4.38 -4.30 13.52
CA LYS A 224 -2.96 -4.42 13.85
C LYS A 224 -2.12 -3.40 13.07
N THR A 225 -0.91 -3.17 13.56
CA THR A 225 0.09 -2.37 12.86
C THR A 225 0.52 -3.03 11.55
N LEU A 226 0.47 -2.24 10.48
CA LEU A 226 0.90 -2.59 9.13
C LEU A 226 1.99 -1.63 8.63
N LEU A 227 2.80 -2.09 7.68
CA LEU A 227 3.87 -1.30 7.07
C LEU A 227 3.44 -0.70 5.71
N LEU A 228 3.40 0.63 5.62
CA LEU A 228 3.00 1.40 4.43
C LEU A 228 4.04 2.47 4.06
N GLY A 229 4.11 2.83 2.78
CA GLY A 229 4.91 3.96 2.30
C GLY A 229 6.41 3.67 2.16
N ARG A 230 7.18 4.74 1.96
CA ARG A 230 8.64 4.69 1.84
C ARG A 230 9.28 4.51 3.23
N PHE A 231 10.51 4.00 3.25
CA PHE A 231 11.33 3.79 4.46
C PHE A 231 10.81 2.82 5.52
N LYS A 232 9.59 2.27 5.36
CA LYS A 232 8.96 1.31 6.28
C LYS A 232 9.84 0.12 6.71
N TYR A 233 10.82 -0.28 5.90
CA TYR A 233 11.74 -1.39 6.21
C TYR A 233 13.15 -0.96 6.62
N SER A 234 13.47 0.33 6.55
CA SER A 234 14.81 0.87 6.82
C SER A 234 14.86 1.77 8.04
N ASP A 235 13.75 2.43 8.39
CA ASP A 235 13.65 3.34 9.53
C ASP A 235 12.37 3.05 10.31
N ARG A 236 12.51 2.81 11.62
CA ARG A 236 11.38 2.51 12.52
C ARG A 236 10.47 3.71 12.76
N ARG A 237 10.97 4.92 12.53
CA ARG A 237 10.19 6.17 12.64
C ARG A 237 9.15 6.32 11.52
N PHE A 238 9.16 5.44 10.51
CA PHE A 238 8.35 5.58 9.30
C PHE A 238 7.35 4.45 9.08
N GLY A 239 6.19 4.80 8.52
CA GLY A 239 5.33 3.87 7.80
C GLY A 239 4.59 2.82 8.63
N ARG A 240 4.35 3.04 9.93
CA ARG A 240 3.47 2.17 10.73
C ARG A 240 2.07 2.77 10.72
N VAL A 241 1.10 2.00 10.26
CA VAL A 241 -0.31 2.42 10.13
C VAL A 241 -1.24 1.37 10.71
N VAL A 242 -2.41 1.79 11.18
CA VAL A 242 -3.48 0.90 11.66
C VAL A 242 -4.77 1.28 10.95
N PHE A 243 -5.52 0.28 10.51
CA PHE A 243 -6.86 0.48 9.96
C PHE A 243 -7.94 0.16 10.98
N SER A 244 -9.00 0.95 10.99
CA SER A 244 -10.25 0.69 11.71
C SER A 244 -11.44 0.81 10.75
N ILE A 245 -12.52 0.12 11.07
CA ILE A 245 -13.79 0.23 10.33
C ILE A 245 -14.59 1.35 10.96
N VAL A 246 -15.09 2.28 10.14
CA VAL A 246 -15.91 3.41 10.63
C VAL A 246 -17.26 2.88 11.14
N ASN A 247 -17.91 2.02 10.36
CA ASN A 247 -19.21 1.43 10.68
C ASN A 247 -19.10 -0.12 10.65
N PRO A 248 -18.72 -0.77 11.76
CA PRO A 248 -18.56 -2.22 11.82
C PRO A 248 -19.91 -2.91 11.72
N LYS A 249 -20.00 -3.92 10.84
CA LYS A 249 -21.16 -4.80 10.74
C LYS A 249 -20.94 -6.07 11.55
N GLY A 250 -21.99 -6.60 12.17
CA GLY A 250 -21.90 -7.78 13.03
C GLY A 250 -21.44 -9.06 12.32
N ASP A 251 -21.70 -9.16 11.02
CA ASP A 251 -21.28 -10.28 10.18
C ASP A 251 -19.77 -10.27 9.84
N TYR A 252 -19.07 -9.15 10.06
CA TYR A 252 -17.63 -9.05 9.76
C TYR A 252 -16.76 -9.93 10.66
N VAL A 253 -17.12 -10.08 11.93
CA VAL A 253 -16.40 -10.98 12.85
C VAL A 253 -16.50 -12.42 12.35
N LYS A 254 -17.72 -12.86 11.98
CA LYS A 254 -17.96 -14.18 11.41
C LYS A 254 -17.19 -14.37 10.10
N ALA A 255 -17.25 -13.39 9.20
CA ALA A 255 -16.56 -13.44 7.91
C ALA A 255 -15.03 -13.64 8.08
N VAL A 256 -14.41 -12.89 8.99
CA VAL A 256 -12.98 -13.03 9.30
C VAL A 256 -12.69 -14.39 9.92
N ASN A 257 -13.54 -14.88 10.81
CA ASN A 257 -13.38 -16.20 11.43
C ASN A 257 -13.43 -17.31 10.38
N ASP A 258 -14.44 -17.30 9.50
CA ASP A 258 -14.61 -18.27 8.42
C ASP A 258 -13.39 -18.25 7.46
N PHE A 259 -12.84 -17.07 7.18
CA PHE A 259 -11.62 -16.92 6.41
C PHE A 259 -10.40 -17.56 7.09
N VAL A 260 -10.18 -17.25 8.37
CA VAL A 260 -9.06 -17.79 9.15
C VAL A 260 -9.15 -19.31 9.25
N SER A 261 -10.34 -19.84 9.55
CA SER A 261 -10.57 -21.29 9.65
C SER A 261 -10.33 -22.02 8.33
N LYS A 262 -10.71 -21.42 7.19
CA LYS A 262 -10.53 -22.07 5.87
C LYS A 262 -9.10 -21.99 5.35
N PHE A 263 -8.47 -20.83 5.44
CA PHE A 263 -7.19 -20.57 4.76
C PHE A 263 -5.97 -20.71 5.68
N ASN A 264 -6.17 -20.78 7.00
CA ASN A 264 -5.09 -20.81 7.99
C ASN A 264 -3.96 -19.82 7.66
N PRO A 265 -4.28 -18.51 7.51
CA PRO A 265 -3.34 -17.53 7.01
C PRO A 265 -2.20 -17.32 8.01
N LEU A 266 -0.98 -17.17 7.49
CA LEU A 266 0.15 -16.74 8.29
C LEU A 266 -0.11 -15.33 8.83
N ASP A 267 0.29 -15.09 10.07
CA ASP A 267 0.25 -13.76 10.67
C ASP A 267 1.65 -13.27 11.01
N PHE A 268 1.97 -12.05 10.58
CA PHE A 268 3.32 -11.48 10.67
C PHE A 268 3.37 -10.43 11.77
N ASN A 269 4.46 -10.41 12.54
CA ASN A 269 4.74 -9.28 13.44
C ASN A 269 5.50 -8.19 12.67
N GLU A 270 4.81 -7.09 12.40
CA GLU A 270 5.35 -5.92 11.68
C GLU A 270 5.89 -4.83 12.61
N GLU A 271 5.73 -4.98 13.93
CA GLU A 271 6.34 -4.14 14.95
C GLU A 271 7.75 -4.64 15.27
N TRP A 272 8.64 -4.56 14.28
CA TRP A 272 10.04 -4.92 14.42
C TRP A 272 10.89 -3.74 14.83
#